data_AF-A0AAN8RGL6-F1
#
_entry.id   AF-A0AAN8RGL6-F1
#
_cell.length_a   1.000
_cell.length_b   1.000
_cell.length_c   1.000
_cell.angle_alpha   90.00
_cell.angle_beta   90.00
_cell.angle_gamma   90.00
#
_symmetry.space_group_name_H-M   'P 1'
#
loop_
_entity.id
_entity.type
_entity.pdbx_description
1 polymer ?
#
loop_
_entity_poly.entity_id
_entity_poly.type
_entity_poly.pdbx_seq_one_letter_code
_entity_poly.pdbx_strand_id
1 'polypeptide(L)'
;MATPGKVSKKERKKQIPAKTSLNSPYSLQWSPLQRDDVHFILDTLKSKLSATGLEKKEVKGFRQWGKKRNKKLPTGHDSVAELPQIPLDTVTPECPVKPTEQGWTDVAARRQLAIGINEVTKALERNQLRLVLVCKSVKPPHMTSHLIALCRTRGVAACQVPCLSESVAGLLGLKCILALGFRQGEGNEDGTFSDTVEAILPRVPALQVAWIQSPPSDTGATVEGQVEGETAEEGQMVVEKGEETRGQKRKIEDISPDMTESPSCVLQPLKVKKIIPNPAKIRKPKTKKK
;
A
#
# COMPACT_ATOMS: atom_id res chain seq x y z
N MET A 1 11.89 70.49 -41.51
CA MET A 1 10.93 69.40 -41.83
C MET A 1 11.43 68.12 -41.15
N ALA A 2 10.84 67.72 -40.01
CA ALA A 2 11.17 66.45 -39.35
C ALA A 2 9.90 65.58 -39.31
N THR A 3 9.98 64.35 -39.80
CA THR A 3 8.87 63.41 -39.82
C THR A 3 8.74 62.71 -38.46
N PRO A 4 7.52 62.52 -37.92
CA PRO A 4 7.35 61.84 -36.64
C PRO A 4 7.62 60.35 -36.78
N GLY A 5 8.52 59.83 -35.93
CA GLY A 5 8.86 58.41 -35.88
C GLY A 5 7.65 57.53 -35.56
N LYS A 6 7.47 56.46 -36.34
CA LYS A 6 6.33 55.54 -36.24
C LYS A 6 6.35 54.81 -34.88
N VAL A 7 5.31 55.01 -34.07
CA VAL A 7 5.22 54.49 -32.70
C VAL A 7 5.43 52.97 -32.68
N SER A 8 6.35 52.51 -31.84
CA SER A 8 6.76 51.11 -31.72
C SER A 8 5.58 50.20 -31.38
N LYS A 9 5.53 49.04 -32.04
CA LYS A 9 4.47 48.03 -31.97
C LYS A 9 4.34 47.47 -30.55
N LYS A 10 3.41 48.03 -29.76
CA LYS A 10 3.11 47.68 -28.36
C LYS A 10 3.01 46.15 -28.20
N GLU A 11 3.98 45.53 -27.54
CA GLU A 11 4.01 44.09 -27.33
C GLU A 11 2.75 43.64 -26.58
N ARG A 12 1.92 42.85 -27.25
CA ARG A 12 0.76 42.21 -26.61
C ARG A 12 1.28 41.06 -25.74
N LYS A 13 1.63 41.37 -24.48
CA LYS A 13 1.92 40.36 -23.45
C LYS A 13 0.81 39.31 -23.49
N LYS A 14 1.17 38.05 -23.80
CA LYS A 14 0.21 36.95 -23.90
C LYS A 14 -0.50 36.80 -22.55
N GLN A 15 -1.82 37.00 -22.53
CA GLN A 15 -2.60 36.84 -21.30
C GLN A 15 -2.54 35.38 -20.85
N ILE A 16 -1.92 35.13 -19.70
CA ILE A 16 -1.80 33.79 -19.14
C ILE A 16 -3.19 33.35 -18.64
N PRO A 17 -3.80 32.29 -19.19
CA PRO A 17 -5.13 31.86 -18.77
C PRO A 17 -5.04 31.16 -17.40
N ALA A 18 -5.36 31.90 -16.33
CA ALA A 18 -5.39 31.38 -14.97
C ALA A 18 -6.52 30.34 -14.79
N LYS A 19 -6.15 29.06 -14.71
CA LYS A 19 -7.04 27.96 -14.36
C LYS A 19 -7.20 27.87 -12.84
N THR A 20 -8.42 27.76 -12.36
CA THR A 20 -8.72 27.45 -10.95
C THR A 20 -8.72 25.94 -10.76
N SER A 21 -7.80 25.40 -9.96
CA SER A 21 -7.84 24.01 -9.48
C SER A 21 -8.21 23.97 -8.00
N LEU A 22 -8.90 22.90 -7.60
CA LEU A 22 -9.06 22.54 -6.20
C LEU A 22 -7.97 21.51 -5.87
N ASN A 23 -6.91 21.98 -5.22
CA ASN A 23 -5.85 21.10 -4.73
C ASN A 23 -6.22 20.62 -3.32
N SER A 24 -5.83 19.40 -2.96
CA SER A 24 -5.95 18.94 -1.57
C SER A 24 -5.15 19.87 -0.65
N PRO A 25 -5.72 20.40 0.45
CA PRO A 25 -4.97 21.14 1.46
C PRO A 25 -4.07 20.22 2.30
N TYR A 26 -4.24 18.90 2.18
CA TYR A 26 -3.56 17.91 2.99
C TYR A 26 -2.34 17.31 2.30
N SER A 27 -1.19 17.37 2.97
CA SER A 27 0.02 16.63 2.63
C SER A 27 0.22 15.45 3.58
N LEU A 28 0.22 14.22 3.06
CA LEU A 28 0.66 13.05 3.82
C LEU A 28 2.18 13.08 3.98
N GLN A 29 2.65 13.17 5.20
CA GLN A 29 4.07 13.16 5.57
C GLN A 29 4.32 12.08 6.63
N TRP A 30 5.51 11.49 6.59
CA TRP A 30 5.96 10.52 7.58
C TRP A 30 6.40 11.25 8.85
N SER A 31 5.98 10.75 10.01
CA SER A 31 6.47 11.26 11.31
C SER A 31 8.00 11.12 11.39
N PRO A 32 8.73 12.16 11.85
CA PRO A 32 10.18 12.10 11.98
C PRO A 32 10.58 11.12 13.09
N LEU A 33 11.60 10.32 12.82
CA LEU A 33 12.18 9.35 13.75
C LEU A 33 13.51 9.90 14.28
N GLN A 34 13.79 9.69 15.57
CA GLN A 34 15.05 10.11 16.19
C GLN A 34 16.24 9.30 15.65
N ARG A 35 17.44 9.88 15.70
CA ARG A 35 18.65 9.23 15.16
C ARG A 35 18.99 7.95 15.91
N ASP A 36 18.89 7.98 17.23
CA ASP A 36 19.25 6.84 18.08
C ASP A 36 18.29 5.67 17.86
N ASP A 37 17.00 5.95 17.66
CA ASP A 37 15.99 4.95 17.30
C ASP A 37 16.17 4.41 15.88
N VAL A 38 16.60 5.24 14.91
CA VAL A 38 16.99 4.75 13.57
C VAL A 38 18.10 3.71 13.68
N HIS A 39 19.16 3.99 14.45
CA HIS A 39 20.28 3.06 14.61
C HIS A 39 19.83 1.79 15.34
N PHE A 40 19.13 1.93 16.46
CA PHE A 40 18.58 0.78 17.21
C PHE A 40 17.71 -0.13 16.35
N ILE A 41 16.80 0.43 15.54
CA ILE A 41 15.93 -0.33 14.63
C ILE A 41 16.78 -1.07 13.59
N LEU A 42 17.71 -0.38 12.92
CA LEU A 42 18.55 -1.01 11.89
C LEU A 42 19.43 -2.12 12.45
N ASP A 43 20.02 -1.94 13.63
CA ASP A 43 20.93 -2.93 14.21
C ASP A 43 20.17 -4.13 14.79
N THR A 44 19.02 -3.90 15.44
CA THR A 44 18.11 -4.98 15.88
C THR A 44 17.67 -5.85 14.69
N LEU A 45 17.34 -5.24 13.56
CA LEU A 45 16.97 -5.94 12.32
C LEU A 45 18.14 -6.74 11.75
N LYS A 46 19.35 -6.16 11.67
CA LYS A 46 20.55 -6.88 11.21
C LYS A 46 20.81 -8.11 12.05
N SER A 47 20.91 -7.95 13.38
CA SER A 47 21.20 -9.06 14.31
C SER A 47 20.18 -10.19 14.18
N LYS A 48 18.88 -9.87 14.16
CA LYS A 48 17.84 -10.89 14.08
C LYS A 48 17.74 -11.53 12.69
N LEU A 49 17.90 -10.78 11.60
CA LEU A 49 17.92 -11.38 10.25
C LEU A 49 19.13 -12.29 10.03
N SER A 50 20.31 -11.87 10.46
CA SER A 50 21.52 -12.71 10.46
C SER A 50 21.34 -13.97 11.31
N ALA A 51 20.69 -13.88 12.48
CA ALA A 51 20.38 -15.04 13.31
C ALA A 51 19.37 -16.01 12.67
N THR A 52 18.35 -15.49 11.95
CA THR A 52 17.38 -16.35 11.25
C THR A 52 17.93 -17.02 9.98
N GLY A 53 19.03 -16.53 9.41
CA GLY A 53 19.61 -17.08 8.18
C GLY A 53 18.67 -17.01 6.96
N LEU A 54 17.71 -16.08 6.95
CA LEU A 54 16.71 -15.97 5.89
C LEU A 54 17.30 -15.28 4.65
N GLU A 55 17.68 -16.06 3.64
CA GLU A 55 18.25 -15.59 2.39
C GLU A 55 17.46 -16.12 1.19
N LYS A 56 17.31 -15.28 0.15
CA LYS A 56 16.80 -15.72 -1.15
C LYS A 56 17.95 -16.22 -2.04
N LYS A 57 18.07 -17.54 -2.18
CA LYS A 57 19.00 -18.17 -3.12
C LYS A 57 18.50 -18.04 -4.56
N GLU A 58 19.08 -17.10 -5.31
CA GLU A 58 18.87 -16.96 -6.75
C GLU A 58 19.98 -17.69 -7.54
N VAL A 59 19.72 -18.93 -7.96
CA VAL A 59 20.54 -19.56 -9.01
C VAL A 59 20.38 -18.75 -10.30
N LYS A 60 21.49 -18.25 -10.86
CA LYS A 60 21.54 -17.54 -12.15
C LYS A 60 21.34 -18.51 -13.33
N GLY A 61 20.22 -19.21 -13.35
CA GLY A 61 19.78 -20.02 -14.48
C GLY A 61 19.40 -19.11 -15.64
N PHE A 62 20.16 -19.17 -16.74
CA PHE A 62 19.78 -18.51 -17.99
C PHE A 62 18.50 -19.16 -18.52
N ARG A 63 17.34 -18.55 -18.25
CA ARG A 63 16.06 -18.97 -18.82
C ARG A 63 16.14 -18.82 -20.34
N GLN A 64 16.28 -19.94 -21.06
CA GLN A 64 16.19 -19.96 -22.51
C GLN A 64 14.75 -19.64 -22.96
N TRP A 65 14.48 -18.34 -23.07
CA TRP A 65 13.23 -17.81 -23.57
C TRP A 65 13.10 -18.16 -25.06
N GLY A 66 12.13 -19.02 -25.42
CA GLY A 66 11.68 -19.14 -26.81
C GLY A 66 11.91 -20.45 -27.56
N LYS A 67 11.84 -21.63 -26.92
CA LYS A 67 11.55 -22.88 -27.65
C LYS A 67 10.06 -23.25 -27.51
N LYS A 68 9.19 -22.54 -28.25
CA LYS A 68 7.81 -22.98 -28.49
C LYS A 68 7.85 -24.28 -29.29
N ARG A 69 7.67 -25.41 -28.61
CA ARG A 69 7.57 -26.73 -29.23
C ARG A 69 6.23 -26.82 -29.98
N ASN A 70 6.21 -26.43 -31.25
CA ASN A 70 5.09 -26.67 -32.16
C ASN A 70 4.93 -28.18 -32.41
N LYS A 71 4.31 -28.90 -31.48
CA LYS A 71 3.86 -30.27 -31.71
C LYS A 71 2.47 -30.20 -32.37
N LYS A 72 2.44 -30.07 -33.71
CA LYS A 72 1.21 -30.37 -34.46
C LYS A 72 0.88 -31.85 -34.21
N LEU A 73 -0.32 -32.13 -33.70
CA LEU A 73 -0.90 -33.47 -33.79
C LEU A 73 -1.33 -33.70 -35.24
N PRO A 74 -1.00 -34.84 -35.85
CA PRO A 74 -1.77 -35.38 -36.95
C PRO A 74 -2.97 -36.18 -36.40
N THR A 75 -4.15 -35.60 -36.47
CA THR A 75 -5.38 -36.38 -36.71
C THR A 75 -5.22 -37.05 -38.08
N GLY A 76 -5.56 -38.30 -38.34
CA GLY A 76 -6.18 -39.37 -37.56
C GLY A 76 -6.83 -40.33 -38.57
N HIS A 77 -6.77 -41.64 -38.34
CA HIS A 77 -7.60 -42.61 -39.07
C HIS A 77 -7.82 -43.85 -38.19
N ASP A 78 -9.03 -44.39 -38.26
CA ASP A 78 -9.52 -45.48 -37.44
C ASP A 78 -8.88 -46.84 -37.78
N SER A 79 -8.72 -47.72 -36.77
CA SER A 79 -9.52 -48.97 -36.70
C SER A 79 -9.01 -50.01 -35.67
N VAL A 80 -9.95 -50.50 -34.85
CA VAL A 80 -10.10 -51.91 -34.39
C VAL A 80 -9.19 -52.49 -33.27
N ALA A 81 -9.86 -52.69 -32.12
CA ALA A 81 -9.87 -53.84 -31.19
C ALA A 81 -8.75 -54.18 -30.16
N GLU A 82 -9.26 -54.65 -29.02
CA GLU A 82 -8.73 -55.54 -27.95
C GLU A 82 -7.59 -55.12 -26.98
N LEU A 83 -7.98 -55.09 -25.70
CA LEU A 83 -7.19 -55.43 -24.50
C LEU A 83 -6.88 -56.95 -24.49
N PRO A 84 -5.92 -57.53 -23.69
CA PRO A 84 -5.66 -57.17 -22.27
C PRO A 84 -4.23 -57.45 -21.69
N GLN A 85 -4.12 -57.31 -20.36
CA GLN A 85 -3.20 -57.99 -19.40
C GLN A 85 -1.85 -57.35 -18.96
N ILE A 86 -1.43 -57.82 -17.77
CA ILE A 86 -0.45 -57.34 -16.77
C ILE A 86 -0.01 -58.63 -16.02
N PRO A 87 1.27 -58.93 -15.65
CA PRO A 87 2.24 -58.06 -14.95
C PRO A 87 3.74 -58.20 -15.35
N LEU A 88 4.61 -57.57 -14.53
CA LEU A 88 5.86 -58.12 -13.95
C LEU A 88 7.22 -57.50 -14.36
N ASP A 89 7.85 -56.90 -13.35
CA ASP A 89 9.28 -56.65 -13.05
C ASP A 89 10.37 -56.84 -14.12
N THR A 90 11.27 -55.84 -14.27
CA THR A 90 12.69 -55.94 -13.80
C THR A 90 13.57 -54.71 -14.13
N VAL A 91 14.62 -54.53 -13.30
CA VAL A 91 15.86 -53.71 -13.44
C VAL A 91 15.82 -52.16 -13.33
N THR A 92 16.50 -51.68 -12.29
CA THR A 92 17.06 -50.32 -12.03
C THR A 92 17.93 -49.79 -13.19
N PRO A 93 18.12 -48.47 -13.40
CA PRO A 93 18.97 -47.67 -12.50
C PRO A 93 18.60 -46.17 -12.30
N GLU A 94 19.09 -45.61 -11.19
CA GLU A 94 19.66 -44.25 -11.07
C GLU A 94 18.98 -43.08 -11.82
N CYS A 95 18.08 -42.35 -11.13
CA CYS A 95 17.78 -40.95 -11.46
C CYS A 95 18.09 -40.06 -10.24
N PRO A 96 19.30 -39.46 -10.15
CA PRO A 96 19.58 -38.46 -9.14
C PRO A 96 18.77 -37.20 -9.47
N VAL A 97 17.64 -37.03 -8.79
CA VAL A 97 16.81 -35.82 -8.86
C VAL A 97 17.60 -34.66 -8.26
N LYS A 98 18.36 -33.97 -9.09
CA LYS A 98 19.10 -32.76 -8.71
C LYS A 98 18.09 -31.72 -8.18
N PRO A 99 18.18 -31.32 -6.90
CA PRO A 99 17.33 -30.26 -6.39
C PRO A 99 17.63 -28.98 -7.18
N THR A 100 16.61 -28.39 -7.81
CA THR A 100 16.76 -27.07 -8.39
C THR A 100 16.61 -26.05 -7.27
N GLU A 101 17.72 -25.72 -6.59
CA GLU A 101 17.80 -24.88 -5.38
C GLU A 101 17.42 -23.39 -5.61
N GLN A 102 16.21 -23.12 -6.08
CA GLN A 102 15.69 -21.77 -6.26
C GLN A 102 14.61 -21.49 -5.23
N GLY A 103 14.88 -20.60 -4.26
CA GLY A 103 13.92 -20.32 -3.20
C GLY A 103 14.46 -19.47 -2.06
N TRP A 104 13.67 -19.41 -0.99
CA TRP A 104 14.09 -18.88 0.31
C TRP A 104 14.67 -20.02 1.16
N THR A 105 15.67 -19.74 1.99
CA THR A 105 16.25 -20.73 2.91
C THR A 105 15.22 -21.26 3.91
N ASP A 106 14.48 -20.35 4.56
CA ASP A 106 13.34 -20.71 5.40
C ASP A 106 12.03 -20.15 4.83
N VAL A 107 11.08 -21.04 4.59
CA VAL A 107 9.74 -20.72 4.09
C VAL A 107 8.81 -20.26 5.23
N ALA A 108 9.05 -20.69 6.48
CA ALA A 108 8.25 -20.30 7.64
C ALA A 108 8.52 -18.84 8.03
N ALA A 109 9.77 -18.46 8.31
CA ALA A 109 10.16 -17.07 8.55
C ALA A 109 9.80 -16.17 7.35
N ARG A 110 9.94 -16.66 6.10
CA ARG A 110 9.52 -15.89 4.92
C ARG A 110 8.03 -15.55 4.92
N ARG A 111 7.14 -16.44 5.41
CA ARG A 111 5.70 -16.18 5.46
C ARG A 111 5.36 -15.06 6.44
N GLN A 112 6.09 -14.95 7.55
CA GLN A 112 5.92 -13.89 8.56
C GLN A 112 6.33 -12.50 8.06
N LEU A 113 7.05 -12.39 6.94
CA LEU A 113 7.44 -11.11 6.33
C LEU A 113 6.59 -10.76 5.10
N ALA A 114 6.34 -9.46 4.92
CA ALA A 114 5.81 -8.87 3.69
C ALA A 114 6.88 -7.97 3.07
N ILE A 115 7.40 -8.33 1.89
CA ILE A 115 8.57 -7.65 1.31
C ILE A 115 8.17 -6.87 0.06
N GLY A 116 8.43 -5.56 0.08
CA GLY A 116 8.07 -4.64 -0.99
C GLY A 116 6.65 -4.09 -0.89
N ILE A 117 6.41 -2.95 -1.53
CA ILE A 117 5.19 -2.15 -1.40
C ILE A 117 3.93 -2.99 -1.67
N ASN A 118 3.93 -3.79 -2.74
CA ASN A 118 2.77 -4.59 -3.14
C ASN A 118 2.44 -5.77 -2.19
N GLU A 119 3.40 -6.29 -1.42
CA GLU A 119 3.10 -7.29 -0.39
C GLU A 119 2.60 -6.61 0.88
N VAL A 120 3.23 -5.48 1.25
CA VAL A 120 2.82 -4.68 2.41
C VAL A 120 1.40 -4.13 2.24
N THR A 121 1.01 -3.60 1.08
CA THR A 121 -0.37 -3.13 0.85
C THR A 121 -1.38 -4.25 0.98
N LYS A 122 -1.14 -5.41 0.33
CA LYS A 122 -2.03 -6.58 0.42
C LYS A 122 -2.17 -7.12 1.85
N ALA A 123 -1.11 -7.07 2.65
CA ALA A 123 -1.14 -7.53 4.03
C ALA A 123 -1.82 -6.48 4.96
N LEU A 124 -1.64 -5.18 4.70
CA LEU A 124 -2.41 -4.11 5.37
C LEU A 124 -3.91 -4.23 5.06
N GLU A 125 -4.28 -4.42 3.80
CA GLU A 125 -5.67 -4.60 3.35
C GLU A 125 -6.38 -5.76 4.08
N ARG A 126 -5.63 -6.78 4.49
CA ARG A 126 -6.10 -7.98 5.20
C ARG A 126 -5.95 -7.93 6.73
N ASN A 127 -5.54 -6.81 7.33
CA ASN A 127 -5.22 -6.69 8.77
C ASN A 127 -4.13 -7.67 9.26
N GLN A 128 -3.22 -8.12 8.40
CA GLN A 128 -2.23 -9.14 8.75
C GLN A 128 -0.90 -8.59 9.30
N LEU A 129 -0.75 -7.28 9.52
CA LEU A 129 0.52 -6.65 9.88
C LEU A 129 0.50 -5.94 11.24
N ARG A 130 1.55 -6.11 12.03
CA ARG A 130 1.75 -5.44 13.34
C ARG A 130 2.70 -4.23 13.25
N LEU A 131 3.68 -4.28 12.33
CA LEU A 131 4.66 -3.22 12.11
C LEU A 131 5.02 -3.08 10.62
N VAL A 132 5.15 -1.84 10.13
CA VAL A 132 5.62 -1.53 8.76
C VAL A 132 6.79 -0.54 8.77
N LEU A 133 7.90 -0.95 8.16
CA LEU A 133 9.09 -0.13 7.97
C LEU A 133 9.23 0.26 6.50
N VAL A 134 9.35 1.56 6.21
CA VAL A 134 9.46 2.09 4.85
C VAL A 134 10.82 2.74 4.65
N CYS A 135 11.47 2.49 3.52
CA CYS A 135 12.77 3.09 3.24
C CYS A 135 12.64 4.58 2.85
N LYS A 136 13.50 5.45 3.39
CA LYS A 136 13.50 6.89 3.04
C LYS A 136 14.02 7.20 1.63
N SER A 137 14.78 6.29 1.02
CA SER A 137 15.41 6.50 -0.30
C SER A 137 14.50 6.24 -1.51
N VAL A 138 13.22 5.89 -1.30
CA VAL A 138 12.25 5.64 -2.38
C VAL A 138 11.99 6.92 -3.19
N LYS A 139 12.26 6.86 -4.50
CA LYS A 139 11.95 7.91 -5.46
C LYS A 139 11.03 7.35 -6.56
N PRO A 140 9.90 8.01 -6.88
CA PRO A 140 9.33 9.20 -6.25
C PRO A 140 8.63 8.91 -4.89
N PRO A 141 8.54 9.90 -3.97
CA PRO A 141 8.07 9.68 -2.61
C PRO A 141 6.59 9.24 -2.51
N HIS A 142 5.76 9.64 -3.48
CA HIS A 142 4.33 9.29 -3.52
C HIS A 142 4.07 7.78 -3.60
N MET A 143 5.06 6.98 -4.04
CA MET A 143 5.01 5.52 -3.98
C MET A 143 4.85 4.97 -2.55
N THR A 144 5.15 5.76 -1.52
CA THR A 144 5.02 5.36 -0.12
C THR A 144 3.95 6.12 0.65
N SER A 145 3.58 7.32 0.21
CA SER A 145 2.64 8.20 0.95
C SER A 145 1.28 7.56 1.23
N HIS A 146 0.80 6.66 0.37
CA HIS A 146 -0.48 5.96 0.58
C HIS A 146 -0.44 4.98 1.76
N LEU A 147 0.74 4.44 2.10
CA LEU A 147 0.91 3.53 3.25
C LEU A 147 0.59 4.24 4.57
N ILE A 148 0.86 5.56 4.67
CA ILE A 148 0.55 6.35 5.89
C ILE A 148 -0.95 6.26 6.21
N ALA A 149 -1.80 6.46 5.22
CA ALA A 149 -3.25 6.39 5.39
C ALA A 149 -3.72 4.95 5.67
N LEU A 150 -3.18 3.95 4.96
CA LEU A 150 -3.54 2.53 5.17
C LEU A 150 -3.13 2.00 6.54
N CYS A 151 -1.91 2.28 7.00
CA CYS A 151 -1.48 1.92 8.35
C CYS A 151 -2.36 2.60 9.40
N ARG A 152 -2.68 3.89 9.20
CA ARG A 152 -3.50 4.67 10.14
C ARG A 152 -4.94 4.16 10.22
N THR A 153 -5.59 3.77 9.12
CA THR A 153 -6.96 3.22 9.16
C THR A 153 -7.04 1.83 9.79
N ARG A 154 -5.93 1.07 9.81
CA ARG A 154 -5.86 -0.27 10.41
C ARG A 154 -5.16 -0.30 11.78
N GLY A 155 -4.79 0.85 12.34
CA GLY A 155 -4.11 0.94 13.64
C GLY A 155 -2.67 0.43 13.67
N VAL A 156 -2.04 0.20 12.51
CA VAL A 156 -0.72 -0.45 12.39
C VAL A 156 0.40 0.58 12.61
N ALA A 157 1.36 0.24 13.48
CA ALA A 157 2.55 1.06 13.71
C ALA A 157 3.43 1.10 12.45
N ALA A 158 3.86 2.29 12.03
CA ALA A 158 4.74 2.41 10.87
C ALA A 158 5.63 3.65 10.89
N CYS A 159 6.88 3.50 10.45
CA CYS A 159 7.85 4.59 10.35
C CYS A 159 8.69 4.53 9.07
N GLN A 160 9.27 5.69 8.72
CA GLN A 160 10.21 5.79 7.61
C GLN A 160 11.66 5.76 8.13
N VAL A 161 12.39 4.71 7.75
CA VAL A 161 13.77 4.46 8.18
C VAL A 161 14.74 4.80 7.03
N PRO A 162 15.74 5.68 7.23
CA PRO A 162 16.79 5.92 6.24
C PRO A 162 17.72 4.69 6.12
N CYS A 163 18.34 4.50 4.95
CA CYS A 163 19.28 3.40 4.68
C CYS A 163 18.77 1.96 4.97
N LEU A 164 17.46 1.76 5.17
CA LEU A 164 16.85 0.43 5.40
C LEU A 164 17.23 -0.58 4.31
N SER A 165 17.09 -0.19 3.04
CA SER A 165 17.46 -1.04 1.90
C SER A 165 18.95 -1.39 1.86
N GLU A 166 19.82 -0.49 2.29
CA GLU A 166 21.28 -0.68 2.27
C GLU A 166 21.71 -1.63 3.40
N SER A 167 21.11 -1.47 4.58
CA SER A 167 21.39 -2.31 5.76
C SER A 167 20.80 -3.72 5.67
N VAL A 168 19.64 -3.89 5.02
CA VAL A 168 18.82 -5.12 5.12
C VAL A 168 18.75 -5.93 3.82
N ALA A 169 18.82 -5.30 2.64
CA ALA A 169 18.57 -6.04 1.39
C ALA A 169 19.62 -7.12 1.12
N GLY A 170 20.90 -6.84 1.40
CA GLY A 170 21.98 -7.81 1.25
C GLY A 170 21.80 -9.06 2.12
N LEU A 171 21.35 -8.90 3.37
CA LEU A 171 21.10 -10.02 4.29
C LEU A 171 19.99 -10.97 3.79
N LEU A 172 19.00 -10.44 3.07
CA LEU A 172 17.89 -11.21 2.51
C LEU A 172 18.18 -11.78 1.10
N GLY A 173 19.39 -11.60 0.56
CA GLY A 173 19.70 -11.97 -0.83
C GLY A 173 18.98 -11.11 -1.88
N LEU A 174 18.60 -9.87 -1.52
CA LEU A 174 17.82 -8.96 -2.36
C LEU A 174 18.65 -7.74 -2.79
N LYS A 175 18.35 -7.20 -3.97
CA LYS A 175 19.00 -5.98 -4.49
C LYS A 175 18.54 -4.70 -3.78
N CYS A 176 17.26 -4.63 -3.41
CA CYS A 176 16.70 -3.48 -2.72
C CYS A 176 15.37 -3.83 -2.02
N ILE A 177 15.04 -3.09 -0.96
CA ILE A 177 13.79 -3.22 -0.20
C ILE A 177 13.23 -1.82 0.04
N LEU A 178 12.06 -1.54 -0.56
CA LEU A 178 11.40 -0.24 -0.44
C LEU A 178 10.46 -0.15 0.77
N ALA A 179 9.87 -1.27 1.16
CA ALA A 179 9.02 -1.44 2.33
C ALA A 179 9.16 -2.87 2.86
N LEU A 180 9.05 -3.03 4.18
CA LEU A 180 9.09 -4.29 4.91
C LEU A 180 7.97 -4.29 5.95
N GLY A 181 7.12 -5.31 5.96
CA GLY A 181 6.06 -5.49 6.95
C GLY A 181 6.27 -6.77 7.75
N PHE A 182 6.00 -6.71 9.05
CA PHE A 182 5.99 -7.87 9.94
C PHE A 182 4.56 -8.31 10.19
N ARG A 183 4.27 -9.58 9.89
CA ARG A 183 2.95 -10.13 10.12
C ARG A 183 2.69 -10.41 11.60
N GLN A 184 1.42 -10.36 11.98
CA GLN A 184 0.97 -10.93 13.23
C GLN A 184 1.10 -12.46 13.17
N GLY A 185 1.40 -13.11 14.30
CA GLY A 185 1.35 -14.57 14.43
C GLY A 185 -0.09 -15.04 14.25
N GLU A 186 -0.28 -16.10 13.47
CA GLU A 186 -1.59 -16.70 13.22
C GLU A 186 -1.74 -17.86 14.24
N GLY A 187 -2.16 -17.53 15.46
CA GLY A 187 -2.21 -18.46 16.60
C GLY A 187 -1.54 -17.90 17.86
N ASN A 188 -1.59 -18.67 18.95
CA ASN A 188 -0.94 -18.32 20.24
C ASN A 188 0.56 -18.71 20.27
N GLU A 189 1.20 -18.69 19.09
CA GLU A 189 2.60 -19.04 18.90
C GLU A 189 3.38 -17.80 18.46
N ASP A 190 4.41 -17.47 19.26
CA ASP A 190 5.25 -16.30 19.02
C ASP A 190 6.04 -16.47 17.73
N GLY A 191 5.68 -15.67 16.72
CA GLY A 191 6.40 -15.66 15.44
C GLY A 191 7.87 -15.28 15.64
N THR A 192 8.75 -15.80 14.78
CA THR A 192 10.22 -15.63 14.83
C THR A 192 10.70 -14.16 14.92
N PHE A 193 9.85 -13.21 14.54
CA PHE A 193 10.09 -11.76 14.61
C PHE A 193 9.28 -11.02 15.68
N SER A 194 8.53 -11.71 16.56
CA SER A 194 7.70 -11.08 17.62
C SER A 194 8.54 -10.16 18.51
N ASP A 195 9.64 -10.67 19.07
CA ASP A 195 10.59 -9.90 19.90
C ASP A 195 11.05 -8.61 19.23
N THR A 196 11.28 -8.65 17.91
CA THR A 196 11.83 -7.52 17.16
C THR A 196 10.78 -6.46 16.95
N VAL A 197 9.55 -6.88 16.66
CA VAL A 197 8.40 -5.98 16.57
C VAL A 197 8.16 -5.34 17.93
N GLU A 198 8.17 -6.10 19.02
CA GLU A 198 7.93 -5.59 20.37
C GLU A 198 9.03 -4.63 20.85
N ALA A 199 10.30 -4.91 20.57
CA ALA A 199 11.40 -4.00 20.88
C ALA A 199 11.37 -2.69 20.06
N ILE A 200 10.84 -2.72 18.84
CA ILE A 200 10.78 -1.57 17.93
C ILE A 200 9.53 -0.71 18.17
N LEU A 201 8.38 -1.32 18.44
CA LEU A 201 7.08 -0.66 18.55
C LEU A 201 7.03 0.55 19.51
N PRO A 202 7.60 0.54 20.74
CA PRO A 202 7.57 1.70 21.63
C PRO A 202 8.42 2.88 21.15
N ARG A 203 9.33 2.67 20.18
CA ARG A 203 10.17 3.71 19.57
C ARG A 203 9.58 4.29 18.28
N VAL A 204 8.49 3.69 17.77
CA VAL A 204 7.85 4.14 16.53
C VAL A 204 6.93 5.33 16.81
N PRO A 205 7.17 6.51 16.22
CA PRO A 205 6.29 7.66 16.39
C PRO A 205 4.93 7.40 15.73
N ALA A 206 3.84 7.80 16.39
CA ALA A 206 2.50 7.66 15.85
C ALA A 206 2.34 8.40 14.50
N LEU A 207 1.62 7.78 13.57
CA LEU A 207 1.26 8.40 12.29
C LEU A 207 0.14 9.41 12.46
N GLN A 208 0.37 10.65 12.02
CA GLN A 208 -0.63 11.71 12.03
C GLN A 208 -1.27 11.86 10.65
N VAL A 209 -2.60 11.70 10.58
CA VAL A 209 -3.41 11.96 9.38
C VAL A 209 -4.55 12.87 9.77
N ALA A 210 -4.51 14.12 9.31
CA ALA A 210 -5.35 15.20 9.83
C ALA A 210 -6.87 14.97 9.73
N TRP A 211 -7.33 14.09 8.82
CA TRP A 211 -8.75 13.77 8.64
C TRP A 211 -9.18 12.42 9.23
N ILE A 212 -8.29 11.68 9.91
CA ILE A 212 -8.60 10.43 10.60
C ILE A 212 -8.41 10.66 12.09
N GLN A 213 -9.50 10.54 12.86
CA GLN A 213 -9.43 10.69 14.31
C GLN A 213 -8.49 9.65 14.93
N SER A 214 -7.77 10.03 15.99
CA SER A 214 -7.21 9.01 16.89
C SER A 214 -8.36 8.33 17.61
N PRO A 215 -8.33 7.00 17.85
CA PRO A 215 -9.10 6.47 18.97
C PRO A 215 -8.67 7.25 20.23
N PRO A 216 -9.60 7.59 21.13
CA PRO A 216 -9.25 8.25 22.38
C PRO A 216 -8.35 7.30 23.18
N SER A 217 -7.08 7.65 23.26
CA SER A 217 -6.19 7.07 24.26
C SER A 217 -6.45 7.83 25.55
N ASP A 218 -6.70 7.09 26.64
CA ASP A 218 -6.83 7.68 27.96
C ASP A 218 -5.53 8.40 28.32
N THR A 219 -5.54 9.71 28.15
CA THR A 219 -4.49 10.61 28.64
C THR A 219 -5.19 11.89 29.06
N GLY A 220 -5.65 11.90 30.31
CA GLY A 220 -6.35 13.03 30.89
C GLY A 220 -5.48 14.29 30.86
N ALA A 221 -5.87 15.25 30.03
CA ALA A 221 -5.35 16.61 30.05
C ALA A 221 -6.54 17.57 29.85
N THR A 222 -7.04 18.04 30.98
CA THR A 222 -8.14 18.99 31.12
C THR A 222 -8.03 20.18 30.16
N VAL A 223 -9.04 20.35 29.30
CA VAL A 223 -9.43 21.68 28.78
C VAL A 223 -10.95 21.76 28.89
N GLU A 224 -11.41 22.54 29.86
CA GLU A 224 -12.83 22.84 30.08
C GLU A 224 -13.33 23.91 29.09
N GLY A 225 -14.66 23.96 28.90
CA GLY A 225 -15.36 25.02 28.17
C GLY A 225 -15.48 24.76 26.66
N GLN A 226 -16.67 24.62 26.07
CA GLN A 226 -17.92 25.30 26.42
C GLN A 226 -19.13 24.50 25.87
N VAL A 227 -20.19 24.41 26.65
CA VAL A 227 -21.42 23.65 26.33
C VAL A 227 -22.51 24.60 25.84
N GLU A 228 -22.79 24.56 24.53
CA GLU A 228 -24.04 24.98 23.90
C GLU A 228 -24.25 24.03 22.68
N GLY A 229 -25.39 23.40 22.44
CA GLY A 229 -26.67 23.50 23.12
C GLY A 229 -27.85 23.49 22.14
N GLU A 230 -27.85 22.61 21.12
CA GLU A 230 -28.89 22.60 20.09
C GLU A 230 -29.49 21.20 19.85
N THR A 231 -30.82 21.20 19.84
CA THR A 231 -31.79 20.11 19.81
C THR A 231 -31.66 19.12 18.66
N ALA A 232 -32.01 17.86 18.94
CA ALA A 232 -32.33 16.87 17.93
C ALA A 232 -33.73 17.10 17.34
N GLU A 233 -33.86 16.98 16.02
CA GLU A 233 -35.13 16.69 15.35
C GLU A 233 -34.96 15.45 14.46
N GLU A 234 -35.85 14.47 14.64
CA GLU A 234 -35.90 13.25 13.83
C GLU A 234 -36.54 13.52 12.46
N GLY A 235 -35.71 13.55 11.42
CA GLY A 235 -36.15 13.71 10.02
C GLY A 235 -36.41 12.38 9.32
N GLN A 236 -37.51 11.70 9.65
CA GLN A 236 -37.94 10.47 8.97
C GLN A 236 -38.44 10.78 7.54
N MET A 237 -37.69 10.38 6.50
CA MET A 237 -38.17 10.45 5.10
C MET A 237 -38.10 9.10 4.38
N VAL A 238 -39.28 8.46 4.35
CA VAL A 238 -39.92 7.67 3.30
C VAL A 238 -39.06 7.27 2.09
N VAL A 239 -39.02 5.96 1.85
CA VAL A 239 -38.57 5.34 0.61
C VAL A 239 -39.63 5.53 -0.49
N GLU A 240 -39.24 6.10 -1.63
CA GLU A 240 -39.98 5.92 -2.89
C GLU A 240 -39.17 5.14 -3.93
N LYS A 241 -39.91 4.38 -4.74
CA LYS A 241 -39.43 3.29 -5.57
C LYS A 241 -39.41 3.73 -7.04
N GLY A 242 -38.22 3.77 -7.64
CA GLY A 242 -38.03 4.11 -9.07
C GLY A 242 -37.25 3.04 -9.81
N GLU A 243 -37.93 2.30 -10.67
CA GLU A 243 -37.34 1.53 -11.78
C GLU A 243 -36.74 2.53 -12.82
N GLU A 244 -35.74 2.22 -13.67
CA GLU A 244 -35.39 0.92 -14.24
C GLU A 244 -33.96 0.87 -14.89
N THR A 245 -33.37 -0.33 -14.91
CA THR A 245 -32.32 -0.85 -15.83
C THR A 245 -30.80 -0.49 -15.75
N ARG A 246 -30.04 -1.58 -15.88
CA ARG A 246 -28.79 -1.77 -16.67
C ARG A 246 -27.42 -1.40 -16.09
N GLY A 247 -26.88 -2.33 -15.30
CA GLY A 247 -25.44 -2.49 -15.11
C GLY A 247 -25.08 -3.70 -14.25
N GLN A 248 -24.81 -4.86 -14.87
CA GLN A 248 -24.39 -6.08 -14.15
C GLN A 248 -23.02 -5.88 -13.47
N LYS A 249 -23.03 -5.45 -12.20
CA LYS A 249 -21.89 -5.64 -11.30
C LYS A 249 -21.90 -7.08 -10.81
N ARG A 250 -20.72 -7.70 -10.76
CA ARG A 250 -20.55 -9.08 -10.30
C ARG A 250 -21.02 -9.18 -8.85
N LYS A 251 -21.83 -10.19 -8.55
CA LYS A 251 -22.23 -10.56 -7.20
C LYS A 251 -20.95 -10.87 -6.41
N ILE A 252 -20.71 -10.15 -5.31
CA ILE A 252 -19.79 -10.60 -4.28
C ILE A 252 -20.57 -11.67 -3.52
N GLU A 253 -20.02 -12.88 -3.46
CA GLU A 253 -20.56 -13.95 -2.64
C GLU A 253 -20.08 -13.76 -1.20
N ASP A 254 -20.97 -14.00 -0.24
CA ASP A 254 -20.75 -13.64 1.16
C ASP A 254 -19.55 -14.39 1.74
N ILE A 255 -18.59 -13.62 2.26
CA ILE A 255 -17.40 -14.17 2.91
C ILE A 255 -17.77 -14.53 4.35
N SER A 256 -17.51 -15.79 4.70
CA SER A 256 -17.61 -16.41 6.03
C SER A 256 -17.26 -15.46 7.19
N PRO A 257 -18.02 -15.45 8.30
CA PRO A 257 -17.80 -14.57 9.44
C PRO A 257 -16.68 -15.11 10.34
N ASP A 258 -15.44 -14.98 9.88
CA ASP A 258 -14.27 -14.99 10.76
C ASP A 258 -13.32 -13.86 10.33
N MET A 259 -13.76 -12.64 10.66
CA MET A 259 -13.06 -11.39 10.37
C MET A 259 -12.84 -10.67 11.69
N THR A 260 -11.59 -10.68 12.15
CA THR A 260 -11.10 -9.78 13.21
C THR A 260 -11.60 -8.37 12.91
N GLU A 261 -12.38 -7.80 13.82
CA GLU A 261 -13.07 -6.53 13.60
C GLU A 261 -12.08 -5.45 13.16
N SER A 262 -12.34 -4.84 12.00
CA SER A 262 -11.50 -3.75 11.53
C SER A 262 -11.77 -2.51 12.39
N PRO A 263 -10.73 -1.81 12.89
CA PRO A 263 -10.93 -0.67 13.76
C PRO A 263 -11.77 0.41 13.06
N SER A 264 -12.79 0.90 13.75
CA SER A 264 -13.75 1.87 13.21
C SER A 264 -13.10 3.24 13.00
N CYS A 265 -12.74 3.53 11.75
CA CYS A 265 -12.08 4.77 11.36
C CYS A 265 -13.09 5.93 11.23
N VAL A 266 -13.15 6.81 12.23
CA VAL A 266 -13.97 8.04 12.17
C VAL A 266 -13.25 9.14 11.38
N LEU A 267 -13.91 9.67 10.35
CA LEU A 267 -13.40 10.74 9.51
C LEU A 267 -13.79 12.12 10.05
N GLN A 268 -12.90 13.12 9.92
CA GLN A 268 -13.23 14.50 10.23
C GLN A 268 -14.01 15.19 9.09
N PRO A 269 -15.09 15.93 9.38
CA PRO A 269 -15.88 16.62 8.36
C PRO A 269 -15.16 17.86 7.81
N LEU A 270 -15.18 18.04 6.49
CA LEU A 270 -14.57 19.19 5.80
C LEU A 270 -15.55 20.36 5.70
N LYS A 271 -15.24 21.49 6.34
CA LYS A 271 -15.99 22.76 6.21
C LYS A 271 -15.24 23.74 5.31
N VAL A 272 -15.86 24.20 4.21
CA VAL A 272 -15.28 25.16 3.27
C VAL A 272 -15.26 26.57 3.90
N LYS A 273 -14.12 26.98 4.46
CA LYS A 273 -14.01 28.27 5.19
C LYS A 273 -14.13 29.51 4.29
N LYS A 274 -13.57 29.49 3.07
CA LYS A 274 -13.55 30.66 2.18
C LYS A 274 -13.37 30.25 0.72
N ILE A 275 -14.29 30.63 -0.16
CA ILE A 275 -14.10 30.54 -1.61
C ILE A 275 -13.51 31.87 -2.07
N ILE A 276 -12.21 31.89 -2.37
CA ILE A 276 -11.56 33.07 -2.95
C ILE A 276 -11.82 33.06 -4.47
N PRO A 277 -12.64 33.97 -5.03
CA PRO A 277 -12.79 34.06 -6.47
C PRO A 277 -11.46 34.51 -7.10
N ASN A 278 -11.12 33.94 -8.27
CA ASN A 278 -9.92 34.35 -9.01
C ASN A 278 -9.96 35.86 -9.30
N PRO A 279 -9.03 36.68 -8.76
CA PRO A 279 -9.07 38.14 -8.88
C PRO A 279 -8.91 38.62 -10.33
N ALA A 280 -8.30 37.83 -11.21
CA ALA A 280 -8.18 38.14 -12.63
C ALA A 280 -9.45 37.86 -13.45
N LYS A 281 -10.51 37.28 -12.85
CA LYS A 281 -11.74 36.89 -13.56
C LYS A 281 -12.85 37.94 -13.36
N ILE A 282 -12.81 38.99 -14.18
CA ILE A 282 -13.91 39.96 -14.30
C ILE A 282 -15.21 39.22 -14.65
N ARG A 283 -16.13 39.13 -13.69
CA ARG A 283 -17.46 38.55 -13.92
C ARG A 283 -18.31 39.59 -14.65
N LYS A 284 -18.72 39.31 -15.88
CA LYS A 284 -19.77 40.12 -16.54
C LYS A 284 -21.02 40.12 -15.65
N PRO A 285 -21.66 41.28 -15.40
CA PRO A 285 -22.90 41.30 -14.63
C PRO A 285 -23.94 40.43 -15.33
N LYS A 286 -24.68 39.62 -14.56
CA LYS A 286 -25.81 38.86 -15.10
C LYS A 286 -26.85 39.88 -15.58
N THR A 287 -27.14 39.88 -16.88
CA THR A 287 -28.27 40.63 -17.43
C THR A 287 -29.54 40.15 -16.75
N LYS A 288 -30.22 41.05 -16.03
CA LYS A 288 -31.58 40.79 -15.56
C LYS A 288 -32.44 40.58 -16.80
N LYS A 289 -33.02 39.39 -16.97
CA LYS A 289 -34.12 39.22 -17.92
C LYS A 289 -35.27 40.10 -17.41
N LYS A 290 -35.76 41.00 -18.28
CA LYS A 290 -37.10 41.56 -18.16
C LYS A 290 -38.11 40.47 -18.54
#